data_AF-A0A817J4N3-F1
#
_entry.id   AF-A0A817J4N3-F1
#
_cell.length_a   1.000
_cell.length_b   1.000
_cell.length_c   1.000
_cell.angle_alpha   90.00
_cell.angle_beta   90.00
_cell.angle_gamma   90.00
#
_symmetry.space_group_name_H-M   'P 1'
#
loop_
_entity.id
_entity.type
_entity.pdbx_description
1 polymer ?
#
loop_
_entity_poly.entity_id
_entity_poly.type
_entity_poly.pdbx_seq_one_letter_code
_entity_poly.pdbx_strand_id
1 'polypeptide(L)'
;MDVAYDTNGTLYVADSINDRIIKFVNGSTTGIIVPGLTLNGPTAVFMAGTGILYILDSINYRIVQWNNGVVTAVAGAHGTGATLDKISISYALYVDTNLNVYISDYSNHRISFWTAGNTTIGRLHDFSCDLSTFV
;
A
#
# COMPACT_ATOMS: atom_id res chain seq x y z
N MET A 1 -4.81 9.90 4.19
CA MET A 1 -5.08 9.39 5.55
C MET A 1 -6.12 8.31 5.41
N ASP A 2 -5.86 7.19 6.06
CA ASP A 2 -6.65 5.97 5.99
C ASP A 2 -6.45 5.21 7.30
N VAL A 3 -7.34 4.25 7.57
CA VAL A 3 -7.29 3.44 8.78
C VAL A 3 -7.65 1.99 8.50
N ALA A 4 -7.04 1.06 9.25
CA ALA A 4 -7.34 -0.36 9.14
C ALA A 4 -7.35 -1.03 10.52
N TYR A 5 -8.21 -2.04 10.71
CA TYR A 5 -8.25 -2.84 11.91
C TYR A 5 -7.60 -4.20 11.69
N ASP A 6 -6.89 -4.72 12.70
CA ASP A 6 -6.53 -6.13 12.75
C ASP A 6 -7.66 -6.98 13.36
N THR A 7 -7.52 -8.31 13.33
CA THR A 7 -8.49 -9.26 13.88
C THR A 7 -8.65 -9.16 15.40
N ASN A 8 -7.72 -8.50 16.11
CA ASN A 8 -7.79 -8.26 17.56
C ASN A 8 -8.45 -6.91 17.89
N GLY A 9 -8.84 -6.13 16.89
CA GLY A 9 -9.41 -4.79 17.05
C GLY A 9 -8.38 -3.68 17.25
N THR A 10 -7.09 -3.93 16.99
CA THR A 10 -6.06 -2.88 16.95
C THR A 10 -6.29 -2.02 15.72
N LEU A 11 -6.44 -0.71 15.91
CA LEU A 11 -6.56 0.28 14.84
C LEU A 11 -5.18 0.74 14.40
N TYR A 12 -4.91 0.73 13.10
CA TYR A 12 -3.72 1.30 12.47
C TYR A 12 -4.13 2.52 11.66
N VAL A 13 -3.43 3.63 11.83
CA VAL A 13 -3.73 4.93 11.22
C VAL A 13 -2.54 5.40 10.39
N ALA A 14 -2.79 5.71 9.11
CA ALA A 14 -1.83 6.37 8.25
C ALA A 14 -1.84 7.89 8.51
N ASP A 15 -0.91 8.35 9.34
CA ASP A 15 -0.72 9.76 9.69
C ASP A 15 0.17 10.43 8.63
N SER A 16 -0.43 10.72 7.48
CA SER A 16 0.27 11.06 6.25
C SER A 16 1.16 12.30 6.33
N ILE A 17 0.78 13.30 7.13
CA ILE A 17 1.54 14.56 7.25
C ILE A 17 2.75 14.39 8.17
N ASN A 18 2.69 13.42 9.08
CA ASN A 18 3.76 13.14 10.05
C ASN A 18 4.59 11.91 9.67
N ASP A 19 4.45 11.42 8.44
CA ASP A 19 5.26 10.34 7.86
C ASP A 19 5.33 9.06 8.70
N ARG A 20 4.21 8.69 9.34
CA ARG A 20 4.19 7.58 10.29
C ARG A 20 2.88 6.78 10.26
N ILE A 21 2.97 5.56 10.75
CA ILE A 21 1.81 4.75 11.12
C ILE A 21 1.70 4.73 12.64
N ILE A 22 0.51 5.00 13.17
CA ILE A 22 0.20 4.91 14.60
C ILE A 22 -0.75 3.74 14.79
N LYS A 23 -0.51 2.90 15.81
CA LYS A 23 -1.46 1.87 16.22
C LYS A 23 -2.09 2.16 17.58
N PHE A 24 -3.37 1.86 17.71
CA PHE A 24 -4.14 1.93 18.95
C PHE A 24 -4.64 0.52 19.25
N VAL A 25 -4.11 -0.09 20.31
CA VAL A 25 -4.61 -1.38 20.80
C VAL A 25 -6.08 -1.22 21.19
N ASN A 26 -6.91 -2.25 20.98
CA ASN A 26 -8.34 -2.20 21.27
C ASN A 26 -8.62 -1.64 22.69
N GLY A 27 -9.43 -0.59 22.76
CA GLY A 27 -9.76 0.12 24.01
C GLY A 27 -8.71 1.12 24.52
N SER A 28 -7.54 1.24 23.86
CA SER A 28 -6.51 2.23 24.21
C SER A 28 -6.83 3.61 23.62
N THR A 29 -6.65 4.66 24.43
CA THR A 29 -6.67 6.06 23.98
C THR A 29 -5.29 6.58 23.57
N THR A 30 -4.24 5.80 23.82
CA THR A 30 -2.85 6.20 23.54
C THR A 30 -2.35 5.44 22.33
N GLY A 31 -1.90 6.20 21.32
CA GLY A 31 -1.30 5.67 20.11
C GLY A 31 0.17 5.31 20.30
N ILE A 32 0.61 4.24 19.64
CA ILE A 32 1.99 3.78 19.61
C ILE A 32 2.48 3.87 18.16
N ILE A 33 3.60 4.52 17.91
CA ILE A 33 4.20 4.56 16.56
C ILE A 33 4.66 3.15 16.18
N VAL A 34 4.29 2.70 14.99
CA VAL A 34 4.76 1.42 14.46
C VAL A 34 6.26 1.55 14.12
N PRO A 35 7.14 0.73 14.74
CA PRO A 35 8.58 0.91 14.62
C PRO A 35 9.14 0.36 13.30
N GLY A 36 10.34 0.84 12.93
CA GLY A 36 11.11 0.30 11.80
C GLY A 36 10.69 0.83 10.42
N LEU A 37 9.73 1.76 10.37
CA LEU A 37 9.23 2.34 9.13
C LEU A 37 9.94 3.66 8.82
N THR A 38 10.36 3.82 7.57
CA THR A 38 10.88 5.09 7.02
C THR A 38 9.98 5.49 5.86
N LEU A 39 8.95 6.29 6.14
CA LEU A 39 7.87 6.60 5.20
C LEU A 39 7.96 8.05 4.75
N ASN A 40 7.20 8.37 3.70
CA ASN A 40 7.01 9.72 3.19
C ASN A 40 5.60 9.83 2.59
N GLY A 41 4.70 10.52 3.29
CA GLY A 41 3.30 10.65 2.90
C GLY A 41 2.57 9.32 2.76
N PRO A 42 2.53 8.43 3.79
CA PRO A 42 1.75 7.21 3.71
C PRO A 42 0.26 7.55 3.58
N THR A 43 -0.40 7.12 2.50
CA THR A 43 -1.79 7.52 2.23
C THR A 43 -2.81 6.46 2.60
N ALA A 44 -2.45 5.18 2.50
CA ALA A 44 -3.34 4.04 2.71
C ALA A 44 -2.66 2.92 3.53
N VAL A 45 -3.49 2.16 4.25
CA VAL A 45 -3.07 1.02 5.07
C VAL A 45 -4.03 -0.15 4.88
N PHE A 46 -3.50 -1.37 4.82
CA PHE A 46 -4.32 -2.58 4.70
C PHE A 46 -3.79 -3.69 5.59
N MET A 47 -4.67 -4.31 6.38
CA MET A 47 -4.32 -5.45 7.22
C MET A 47 -4.58 -6.77 6.47
N ALA A 48 -3.51 -7.49 6.14
CA ALA A 48 -3.58 -8.80 5.48
C ALA A 48 -3.67 -9.98 6.49
N GLY A 49 -3.50 -9.69 7.78
CA GLY A 49 -3.54 -10.64 8.88
C GLY A 49 -2.98 -10.03 10.15
N THR A 50 -3.06 -10.72 11.29
CA THR A 50 -2.51 -10.22 12.55
C THR A 50 -1.01 -9.90 12.41
N GLY A 51 -0.64 -8.63 12.61
CA GLY A 51 0.75 -8.18 12.54
C GLY A 51 1.33 -8.03 11.11
N ILE A 52 0.53 -8.26 10.06
CA ILE A 52 0.93 -8.06 8.66
C ILE A 52 0.16 -6.85 8.10
N LEU A 53 0.86 -5.74 8.00
CA LEU A 53 0.36 -4.46 7.53
C LEU A 53 0.99 -4.14 6.17
N TYR A 54 0.17 -3.80 5.18
CA TYR A 54 0.61 -3.21 3.93
C TYR A 54 0.37 -1.71 3.98
N ILE A 55 1.33 -0.93 3.50
CA ILE A 55 1.33 0.52 3.57
C ILE A 55 1.64 1.07 2.19
N LEU A 56 0.80 1.99 1.72
CA LEU A 56 1.04 2.75 0.51
C LEU A 56 1.86 4.01 0.87
N ASP A 57 3.16 3.95 0.61
CA ASP A 57 4.14 4.99 0.87
C ASP A 57 4.25 5.91 -0.35
N SER A 58 3.27 6.81 -0.48
CA SER A 58 2.92 7.43 -1.77
C SER A 58 3.99 8.35 -2.34
N ILE A 59 4.69 9.13 -1.51
CA ILE A 59 5.71 10.07 -2.00
C ILE A 59 7.01 9.31 -2.34
N ASN A 60 7.22 8.15 -1.73
CA ASN A 60 8.29 7.23 -2.11
C ASN A 60 7.90 6.26 -3.25
N TYR A 61 6.69 6.37 -3.79
CA TYR A 61 6.20 5.57 -4.91
C TYR A 61 6.40 4.06 -4.70
N ARG A 62 6.04 3.55 -3.53
CA ARG A 62 6.14 2.12 -3.21
C ARG A 62 5.04 1.65 -2.28
N ILE A 63 4.87 0.34 -2.25
CA ILE A 63 4.09 -0.37 -1.23
C ILE A 63 5.08 -1.14 -0.37
N VAL A 64 4.98 -0.95 0.94
CA VAL A 64 5.78 -1.68 1.92
C VAL A 64 4.91 -2.59 2.76
N GLN A 65 5.36 -3.82 2.97
CA GLN A 65 4.82 -4.72 3.97
C GLN A 65 5.63 -4.56 5.25
N TRP A 66 4.93 -4.35 6.37
CA TRP A 66 5.46 -4.46 7.72
C TRP A 66 4.91 -5.75 8.34
N ASN A 67 5.79 -6.69 8.64
CA ASN A 67 5.47 -7.94 9.29
C ASN A 67 6.20 -8.02 10.64
N ASN A 68 5.51 -7.63 11.70
CA ASN A 68 6.02 -7.67 13.08
C ASN A 68 7.45 -7.09 13.26
N GLY A 69 7.75 -5.99 12.56
CA GLY A 69 9.05 -5.30 12.64
C GLY A 69 9.97 -5.54 11.44
N VAL A 70 9.67 -6.52 10.59
CA VAL A 70 10.38 -6.72 9.32
C VAL A 70 9.70 -5.90 8.23
N VAL A 71 10.45 -5.06 7.53
CA VAL A 71 9.94 -4.20 6.46
C VAL A 71 10.47 -4.67 5.12
N THR A 72 9.56 -4.92 4.17
CA THR A 72 9.89 -5.36 2.81
C THR A 72 9.13 -4.50 1.81
N ALA A 73 9.81 -3.99 0.77
CA ALA A 73 9.13 -3.40 -0.38
C ALA A 73 8.51 -4.52 -1.22
N VAL A 74 7.20 -4.45 -1.45
CA VAL A 74 6.45 -5.53 -2.12
C VAL A 74 5.95 -5.12 -3.51
N ALA A 75 5.89 -3.82 -3.80
CA ALA A 75 5.54 -3.30 -5.12
C ALA A 75 6.05 -1.85 -5.28
N GLY A 76 6.19 -1.39 -6.53
CA GLY A 76 6.75 -0.09 -6.85
C GLY A 76 8.25 0.00 -6.55
N ALA A 77 8.71 1.15 -6.04
CA ALA A 77 10.13 1.46 -5.78
C ALA A 77 11.02 1.63 -7.02
N HIS A 78 10.43 1.78 -8.21
CA HIS A 78 11.12 2.13 -9.46
C HIS A 78 10.98 3.61 -9.85
N GLY A 79 10.59 4.44 -8.87
CA GLY A 79 10.28 5.86 -9.06
C GLY A 79 8.88 6.09 -9.65
N THR A 80 8.62 7.34 -10.04
CA THR A 80 7.33 7.77 -10.60
C THR A 80 7.32 7.71 -12.14
N GLY A 81 6.16 7.41 -12.70
CA GLY A 81 5.93 7.36 -14.15
C GLY A 81 4.74 6.49 -14.53
N ALA A 82 4.44 6.44 -15.83
CA ALA A 82 3.30 5.71 -16.38
C ALA A 82 3.63 4.25 -16.79
N THR A 83 4.89 3.84 -16.75
CA THR A 83 5.28 2.46 -17.06
C THR A 83 4.73 1.49 -16.02
N LEU A 84 4.58 0.21 -16.37
CA LEU A 84 3.89 -0.78 -15.52
C LEU A 84 4.64 -1.07 -14.20
N ASP A 85 5.95 -0.83 -14.16
CA ASP A 85 6.82 -0.98 -12.99
C ASP A 85 6.78 0.20 -12.03
N LYS A 86 6.19 1.32 -12.45
CA LYS A 86 6.17 2.58 -11.70
C LYS A 86 4.78 2.88 -11.19
N ILE A 87 4.74 3.56 -10.06
CA ILE A 87 3.50 4.08 -9.48
C ILE A 87 3.63 5.58 -9.34
N SER A 88 2.53 6.30 -9.49
CA SER A 88 2.48 7.71 -9.18
C SER A 88 1.78 7.94 -7.85
N ILE A 89 1.45 9.20 -7.55
CA ILE A 89 0.65 9.55 -6.37
C ILE A 89 -0.63 8.72 -6.40
N SER A 90 -0.82 7.94 -5.34
CA SER A 90 -1.88 6.95 -5.20
C SER A 90 -2.57 7.14 -3.84
N TYR A 91 -3.85 6.75 -3.74
CA TYR A 91 -4.64 7.06 -2.54
C TYR A 91 -5.29 5.86 -1.87
N ALA A 92 -5.47 4.75 -2.57
CA ALA A 92 -6.09 3.55 -2.02
C ALA A 92 -5.26 2.31 -2.33
N LEU A 93 -5.33 1.35 -1.40
CA LEU A 93 -4.62 0.09 -1.40
C LEU A 93 -5.58 -1.03 -0.97
N TYR A 94 -5.57 -2.14 -1.70
CA TYR A 94 -6.26 -3.36 -1.33
C TYR A 94 -5.34 -4.55 -1.54
N VAL A 95 -5.43 -5.54 -0.65
CA VAL A 95 -4.69 -6.80 -0.78
C VAL A 95 -5.67 -7.96 -0.72
N ASP A 96 -5.64 -8.83 -1.72
CA ASP A 96 -6.52 -10.01 -1.75
C ASP A 96 -5.97 -11.17 -0.90
N THR A 97 -6.74 -12.26 -0.80
CA THR A 97 -6.36 -13.46 -0.01
C THR A 97 -5.16 -14.20 -0.58
N ASN A 98 -4.80 -13.96 -1.85
CA ASN A 98 -3.59 -14.50 -2.46
C ASN A 98 -2.39 -13.57 -2.27
N LEU A 99 -2.53 -12.52 -1.44
CA LEU A 99 -1.55 -11.48 -1.17
C LEU A 99 -1.21 -10.62 -2.38
N ASN A 100 -2.08 -10.59 -3.39
CA ASN A 100 -1.89 -9.68 -4.51
C ASN A 100 -2.31 -8.27 -4.11
N VAL A 101 -1.57 -7.28 -4.60
CA VAL A 101 -1.72 -5.87 -4.24
C VAL A 101 -2.40 -5.13 -5.39
N TYR A 102 -3.43 -4.35 -5.08
CA TYR A 102 -4.14 -3.46 -5.99
C TYR A 102 -4.05 -2.03 -5.46
N ILE A 103 -3.75 -1.07 -6.32
CA ILE A 103 -3.71 0.35 -5.95
C ILE A 103 -4.51 1.19 -6.93
N SER A 104 -5.09 2.29 -6.43
CA SER A 104 -5.54 3.37 -7.29
C SER A 104 -4.36 4.26 -7.66
N ASP A 105 -3.76 3.99 -8.82
CA ASP A 105 -2.65 4.78 -9.38
C ASP A 105 -3.22 6.07 -9.99
N TYR A 106 -3.66 6.95 -9.08
CA TYR A 106 -4.58 8.04 -9.35
C TYR A 106 -4.09 8.99 -10.44
N SER A 107 -2.83 9.42 -10.35
CA SER A 107 -2.25 10.34 -11.35
C SER A 107 -2.00 9.68 -12.71
N ASN A 108 -1.97 8.35 -12.77
CA ASN A 108 -1.88 7.58 -14.02
C ASN A 108 -3.26 7.12 -14.51
N HIS A 109 -4.35 7.48 -13.83
CA HIS A 109 -5.73 7.14 -14.19
C HIS A 109 -5.99 5.64 -14.38
N ARG A 110 -5.33 4.79 -13.58
CA ARG A 110 -5.45 3.33 -13.69
C ARG A 110 -5.55 2.65 -12.33
N ILE A 111 -5.90 1.37 -12.35
CA ILE A 111 -5.67 0.46 -11.24
C ILE A 111 -4.40 -0.33 -11.56
N SER A 112 -3.42 -0.29 -10.66
CA SER A 112 -2.20 -1.08 -10.82
C SER A 112 -2.25 -2.30 -9.90
N PHE A 113 -1.65 -3.40 -10.35
CA PHE A 113 -1.74 -4.72 -9.70
C PHE A 113 -0.37 -5.40 -9.64
N TRP A 114 -0.08 -6.09 -8.53
CA TRP A 114 1.11 -6.94 -8.37
C TRP A 114 0.75 -8.27 -7.71
N THR A 115 1.25 -9.36 -8.28
CA THR A 115 1.11 -10.70 -7.71
C THR A 115 2.08 -10.92 -6.56
N ALA A 116 1.63 -11.60 -5.50
CA ALA A 116 2.46 -11.93 -4.35
C ALA A 116 3.75 -12.66 -4.73
N GLY A 117 4.86 -12.31 -4.08
CA GLY A 117 6.16 -12.95 -4.31
C GLY A 117 6.83 -12.60 -5.64
N ASN A 118 6.19 -11.77 -6.48
CA ASN A 118 6.76 -11.30 -7.72
C ASN A 118 7.07 -9.80 -7.61
N THR A 119 8.34 -9.47 -7.46
CA THR A 119 8.81 -8.07 -7.54
C THR A 119 8.84 -7.57 -8.99
N THR A 120 8.46 -8.41 -9.97
CA THR A 120 8.41 -8.11 -11.40
C THR A 120 6.97 -8.26 -11.92
N ILE A 121 6.47 -7.27 -12.65
CA ILE A 121 5.03 -6.99 -12.77
C ILE A 121 4.18 -8.07 -13.49
N GLY A 122 2.97 -8.29 -12.97
CA GLY A 122 1.83 -8.88 -13.69
C GLY A 122 0.70 -7.86 -13.85
N ARG A 123 0.07 -7.81 -15.02
CA ARG A 123 -0.95 -6.82 -15.46
C ARG A 123 -2.35 -7.12 -14.88
N LEU A 124 -3.13 -6.09 -14.52
CA LEU A 124 -4.60 -6.18 -14.58
C LEU A 124 -5.20 -4.84 -15.06
N HIS A 125 -5.42 -4.76 -16.37
CA HIS A 125 -6.28 -3.82 -17.12
C HIS A 125 -6.04 -2.31 -16.98
N ASP A 126 -5.71 -1.69 -18.12
CA ASP A 126 -6.01 -0.28 -18.37
C ASP A 126 -7.55 -0.15 -18.48
N PHE A 127 -8.15 0.73 -17.69
CA PHE A 127 -9.57 1.11 -17.84
C PHE A 127 -9.70 2.40 -18.68
N SER A 128 -8.69 2.74 -19.48
CA SER A 128 -8.90 3.67 -20.58
C SER A 128 -10.00 3.11 -21.50
N CYS A 129 -10.89 3.98 -21.98
CA CYS A 129 -11.89 3.63 -22.99
C CYS A 129 -11.27 3.31 -24.37
N ASP A 130 -9.96 3.05 -24.41
CA ASP A 130 -9.24 2.72 -25.63
C ASP A 130 -9.20 1.21 -25.84
N LEU A 131 -10.00 0.75 -26.80
CA LEU A 131 -10.07 -0.63 -27.28
C LEU A 131 -8.83 -1.05 -28.11
N SER A 132 -7.75 -0.27 -28.15
CA SER A 132 -6.67 -0.49 -29.13
C SER A 132 -5.58 -1.51 -28.76
N THR A 133 -5.54 -2.09 -27.56
CA THR A 133 -4.42 -2.98 -27.17
C THR A 133 -4.83 -4.32 -26.54
N PHE A 134 -5.43 -5.17 -27.38
CA PHE A 134 -5.31 -6.62 -27.25
C PHE A 134 -4.70 -7.20 -28.54
N VAL A 135 -3.36 -7.23 -28.59
CA VAL A 135 -2.59 -8.23 -29.38
C VAL A 135 -1.50 -8.79 -28.49
#